data_AF-A1SZD9-F1
#
_entry.id   AF-A1SZD9-F1
#
_cell.length_a   1.000
_cell.length_b   1.000
_cell.length_c   1.000
_cell.angle_alpha   90.00
_cell.angle_beta   90.00
_cell.angle_gamma   90.00
#
_symmetry.space_group_name_H-M   'P 1'
#
loop_
_entity.id
_entity.type
_entity.pdbx_description
1 polymer ?
#
loop_
_entity_poly.entity_id
_entity_poly.type
_entity_poly.pdbx_seq_one_letter_code
_entity_poly.pdbx_strand_id
1 'polypeptide(L)'
;MHRELIGTGLLIFFVVGCIATLVLTGVSFGQWKISIMLDMSGAICCTAGIFGAHINPAATITLAAFLGFEKEKSYLYIAAQLAATFCSAALIYAFSNLFTDDEIAHGFLHNSEAALSTAGIFSTYPLPSFFILGTFSIKFFITAVIIFAILALNNQSNGAPQGVMPSFNRSCSCSYRPFFRPANGFCDKSGE
;
A
#
# COMPACT_ATOMS: atom_id res chain seq x y z
N MET A 1 12.24 1.83 10.31
CA MET A 1 11.17 1.24 11.14
C MET A 1 9.98 2.19 11.34
N HIS A 2 10.10 3.32 12.05
CA HIS A 2 8.95 4.23 12.27
C HIS A 2 8.27 4.70 10.97
N ARG A 3 9.06 4.90 9.92
CA ARG A 3 8.60 5.21 8.55
C ARG A 3 7.69 4.12 7.96
N GLU A 4 8.01 2.84 8.16
CA GLU A 4 7.15 1.72 7.72
C GLU A 4 5.83 1.71 8.45
N LEU A 5 5.86 2.00 9.76
CA LEU A 5 4.65 1.97 10.58
C LEU A 5 3.67 3.06 10.13
N ILE A 6 4.16 4.31 10.00
CA ILE A 6 3.33 5.44 9.57
C ILE A 6 2.92 5.30 8.12
N GLY A 7 3.87 4.96 7.24
CA GLY A 7 3.62 4.86 5.81
C GLY A 7 2.60 3.77 5.47
N THR A 8 2.86 2.55 5.95
CA THR A 8 1.94 1.42 5.73
C THR A 8 0.59 1.68 6.38
N GLY A 9 0.58 2.26 7.60
CA GLY A 9 -0.65 2.58 8.30
C GLY A 9 -1.52 3.59 7.56
N LEU A 10 -0.95 4.71 7.11
CA LEU A 10 -1.66 5.72 6.33
C LEU A 10 -2.18 5.15 5.00
N LEU A 11 -1.36 4.38 4.28
CA LEU A 11 -1.78 3.79 3.02
C LEU A 11 -2.99 2.87 3.20
N ILE A 12 -2.97 2.03 4.22
CA ILE A 12 -4.07 1.11 4.53
C ILE A 12 -5.29 1.88 5.03
N PHE A 13 -5.09 2.91 5.86
CA PHE A 13 -6.18 3.72 6.38
C PHE A 13 -7.01 4.36 5.26
N PHE A 14 -6.36 5.01 4.28
CA PHE A 14 -7.06 5.65 3.16
C PHE A 14 -7.67 4.63 2.19
N VAL A 15 -6.93 3.57 1.83
CA VAL A 15 -7.43 2.58 0.86
C VAL A 15 -8.63 1.80 1.44
N VAL A 16 -8.47 1.23 2.64
CA VAL A 16 -9.52 0.43 3.27
C VAL A 16 -10.67 1.33 3.71
N GLY A 17 -10.43 2.55 4.18
CA GLY A 17 -11.48 3.50 4.55
C GLY A 17 -12.41 3.86 3.39
N CYS A 18 -11.85 4.03 2.18
CA CYS A 18 -12.63 4.31 0.98
C CYS A 18 -13.49 3.10 0.57
N ILE A 19 -12.93 1.89 0.63
CA ILE A 19 -13.64 0.64 0.33
C ILE A 19 -14.74 0.39 1.38
N ALA A 20 -14.46 0.61 2.65
CA ALA A 20 -15.44 0.47 3.73
C ALA A 20 -16.63 1.41 3.52
N THR A 21 -16.35 2.68 3.18
CA THR A 21 -17.40 3.65 2.87
C THR A 21 -18.25 3.18 1.69
N LEU A 22 -17.65 2.66 0.61
CA LEU A 22 -18.41 2.13 -0.51
C LEU A 22 -19.38 1.03 -0.09
N VAL A 23 -18.87 0.00 0.58
CA VAL A 23 -19.66 -1.20 0.88
C VAL A 23 -20.76 -0.88 1.88
N LEU A 24 -20.47 -0.03 2.88
CA LEU A 24 -21.40 0.27 3.98
C LEU A 24 -22.43 1.37 3.65
N THR A 25 -22.15 2.26 2.68
CA THR A 25 -23.06 3.38 2.36
C THR A 25 -23.78 3.23 1.02
N GLY A 26 -23.42 2.25 0.18
CA GLY A 26 -24.14 1.92 -1.05
C GLY A 26 -24.11 3.01 -2.14
N VAL A 27 -23.12 3.92 -2.11
CA VAL A 27 -23.02 5.03 -3.08
C VAL A 27 -22.70 4.53 -4.49
N SER A 28 -23.18 5.24 -5.51
CA SER A 28 -23.08 4.84 -6.91
C SER A 28 -21.63 4.79 -7.45
N PHE A 29 -21.34 3.79 -8.30
CA PHE A 29 -20.03 3.47 -8.87
C PHE A 29 -19.28 4.64 -9.57
N GLY A 30 -19.99 5.67 -10.04
CA GLY A 30 -19.39 6.81 -10.75
C GLY A 30 -18.59 7.74 -9.83
N GLN A 31 -19.17 8.16 -8.70
CA GLN A 31 -18.50 9.03 -7.73
C GLN A 31 -17.42 8.27 -6.94
N TRP A 32 -17.62 6.98 -6.73
CA TRP A 32 -16.68 6.12 -6.02
C TRP A 32 -15.33 5.96 -6.73
N LYS A 33 -15.31 5.75 -8.05
CA LYS A 33 -14.06 5.61 -8.81
C LYS A 33 -13.13 6.82 -8.60
N ILE A 34 -13.72 8.01 -8.54
CA ILE A 34 -13.00 9.26 -8.33
C ILE A 34 -12.45 9.32 -6.90
N SER A 35 -13.24 8.95 -5.89
CA SER A 35 -12.79 8.91 -4.49
C SER A 35 -11.62 7.96 -4.29
N ILE A 36 -11.69 6.73 -4.82
CA ILE A 36 -10.57 5.77 -4.70
C ILE A 36 -9.32 6.28 -5.39
N MET A 37 -9.44 6.86 -6.59
CA MET A 37 -8.28 7.39 -7.30
C MET A 37 -7.62 8.53 -6.52
N LEU A 38 -8.42 9.42 -5.92
CA LEU A 38 -7.92 10.52 -5.09
C LEU A 38 -7.28 10.01 -3.79
N ASP A 39 -7.93 9.07 -3.09
CA ASP A 39 -7.43 8.51 -1.83
C ASP A 39 -6.15 7.68 -2.05
N MET A 40 -6.10 6.87 -3.11
CA MET A 40 -4.86 6.17 -3.49
C MET A 40 -3.75 7.15 -3.86
N SER A 41 -4.06 8.20 -4.62
CA SER A 41 -3.06 9.20 -5.01
C SER A 41 -2.52 9.95 -3.79
N GLY A 42 -3.40 10.33 -2.86
CA GLY A 42 -3.04 10.97 -1.59
C GLY A 42 -2.21 10.06 -0.69
N ALA A 43 -2.64 8.81 -0.54
CA ALA A 43 -1.93 7.78 0.22
C ALA A 43 -0.50 7.61 -0.31
N ILE A 44 -0.34 7.39 -1.62
CA ILE A 44 0.94 7.20 -2.29
C ILE A 44 1.82 8.46 -2.16
N CYS A 45 1.25 9.64 -2.34
CA CYS A 45 1.99 10.91 -2.20
C CYS A 45 2.53 11.08 -0.78
N CYS A 46 1.73 10.80 0.24
CA CYS A 46 2.17 10.88 1.64
C CYS A 46 3.24 9.82 1.95
N THR A 47 3.07 8.59 1.48
CA THR A 47 4.01 7.49 1.75
C THR A 47 5.35 7.65 1.04
N ALA A 48 5.30 7.94 -0.27
CA ALA A 48 6.50 8.11 -1.10
C ALA A 48 7.18 9.46 -0.86
N GLY A 49 6.42 10.51 -0.59
CA GLY A 49 6.88 11.89 -0.43
C GLY A 49 7.59 12.18 0.90
N ILE A 50 7.09 11.62 2.00
CA ILE A 50 7.48 12.10 3.35
C ILE A 50 8.27 11.02 4.10
N PHE A 51 7.89 9.76 3.93
CA PHE A 51 8.35 8.70 4.82
C PHE A 51 9.44 7.80 4.23
N GLY A 52 9.53 7.61 2.91
CA GLY A 52 10.59 6.76 2.34
C GLY A 52 10.51 5.30 2.79
N ALA A 53 9.30 4.74 2.85
CA ALA A 53 9.01 3.43 3.43
C ALA A 53 8.75 2.34 2.37
N HIS A 54 9.27 1.14 2.55
CA HIS A 54 9.07 0.00 1.64
C HIS A 54 7.60 -0.39 1.47
N ILE A 55 6.80 -0.29 2.55
CA ILE A 55 5.34 -0.49 2.64
C ILE A 55 4.84 -1.91 2.31
N ASN A 56 5.63 -2.69 1.58
CA ASN A 56 5.27 -4.01 1.10
C ASN A 56 6.32 -5.06 1.53
N PRO A 57 5.90 -6.13 2.23
CA PRO A 57 6.78 -7.24 2.59
C PRO A 57 7.51 -7.84 1.39
N ALA A 58 6.84 -8.01 0.24
CA ALA A 58 7.44 -8.57 -0.97
C ALA A 58 8.51 -7.64 -1.57
N ALA A 59 8.31 -6.32 -1.48
CA ALA A 59 9.31 -5.34 -1.88
C ALA A 59 10.52 -5.39 -0.93
N THR A 60 10.29 -5.43 0.40
CA THR A 60 11.36 -5.57 1.41
C THR A 60 12.21 -6.83 1.18
N ILE A 61 11.57 -7.96 0.87
CA ILE A 61 12.27 -9.22 0.56
C ILE A 61 13.10 -9.08 -0.72
N THR A 62 12.53 -8.46 -1.76
CA THR A 62 13.26 -8.25 -3.02
C THR A 62 14.46 -7.33 -2.83
N LEU A 63 14.31 -6.25 -2.07
CA LEU A 63 15.39 -5.35 -1.70
C LEU A 63 16.51 -6.09 -0.96
N ALA A 64 16.14 -6.99 -0.04
CA ALA A 64 17.08 -7.83 0.69
C ALA A 64 17.76 -8.90 -0.18
N ALA A 65 17.10 -9.36 -1.25
CA ALA A 65 17.62 -10.36 -2.17
C ALA A 65 18.53 -9.77 -3.27
N PHE A 66 18.15 -8.64 -3.86
CA PHE A 66 18.77 -8.12 -5.09
C PHE A 66 19.48 -6.78 -4.93
N LEU A 67 19.15 -5.99 -3.90
CA LEU A 67 19.68 -4.62 -3.71
C LEU A 67 20.58 -4.49 -2.47
N GLY A 68 20.97 -5.62 -1.86
CA GLY A 68 21.92 -5.65 -0.75
C GLY A 68 21.37 -5.12 0.57
N PHE A 69 20.04 -5.03 0.74
CA PHE A 69 19.44 -4.66 2.02
C PHE A 69 19.72 -5.74 3.08
N GLU A 70 19.99 -5.32 4.31
CA GLU A 70 20.33 -6.25 5.40
C GLU A 70 19.16 -7.20 5.69
N LYS A 71 19.38 -8.49 5.42
CA LYS A 71 18.39 -9.57 5.63
C LYS A 71 17.96 -9.69 7.10
N GLU A 72 18.84 -9.35 8.03
CA GLU A 72 18.50 -9.30 9.45
C GLU A 72 17.62 -8.11 9.82
N LYS A 73 17.51 -7.08 8.97
CA LYS A 73 16.57 -5.97 9.22
C LYS A 73 15.24 -6.21 8.50
N SER A 74 15.18 -7.09 7.50
CA SER A 74 13.96 -7.29 6.71
C SER A 74 12.79 -7.83 7.55
N TYR A 75 13.04 -8.75 8.49
CA TYR A 75 11.96 -9.27 9.34
C TYR A 75 11.34 -8.18 10.23
N LEU A 76 12.15 -7.23 10.71
CA LEU A 76 11.67 -6.14 11.56
C LEU A 76 10.83 -5.13 10.77
N TYR A 77 11.17 -4.91 9.49
CA TYR A 77 10.38 -4.10 8.58
C TYR A 77 9.02 -4.75 8.28
N ILE A 78 9.02 -6.06 8.02
CA ILE A 78 7.78 -6.83 7.80
C ILE A 78 6.90 -6.80 9.05
N ALA A 79 7.48 -6.99 10.24
CA ALA A 79 6.73 -6.91 11.49
C ALA A 79 6.11 -5.51 11.70
N ALA A 80 6.83 -4.43 11.39
CA ALA A 80 6.30 -3.08 11.46
C ALA A 80 5.17 -2.84 10.44
N GLN A 81 5.30 -3.37 9.21
CA GLN A 81 4.26 -3.30 8.19
C GLN A 81 2.99 -4.04 8.65
N LEU A 82 3.14 -5.26 9.17
CA LEU A 82 2.02 -6.07 9.68
C LEU A 82 1.31 -5.40 10.87
N ALA A 83 2.07 -4.87 11.82
CA ALA A 83 1.52 -4.14 12.96
C ALA A 83 0.74 -2.89 12.51
N ALA A 84 1.27 -2.14 11.53
CA ALA A 84 0.59 -0.98 10.98
C ALA A 84 -0.71 -1.32 10.23
N THR A 85 -0.70 -2.35 9.38
CA THR A 85 -1.90 -2.86 8.70
C THR A 85 -2.97 -3.25 9.72
N PHE A 86 -2.58 -3.99 10.76
CA PHE A 86 -3.51 -4.47 11.77
C PHE A 86 -4.11 -3.32 12.58
N CYS A 87 -3.29 -2.40 13.08
CA CYS A 87 -3.77 -1.23 13.83
C CYS A 87 -4.69 -0.35 12.98
N SER A 88 -4.40 -0.17 11.70
CA SER A 88 -5.22 0.67 10.81
C SER A 88 -6.55 0.01 10.48
N ALA A 89 -6.56 -1.31 10.23
CA ALA A 89 -7.79 -2.07 10.05
C ALA A 89 -8.66 -2.05 11.32
N ALA A 90 -8.04 -2.26 12.50
CA ALA A 90 -8.73 -2.18 13.78
C ALA A 90 -9.31 -0.79 14.03
N LEU A 91 -8.59 0.28 13.66
CA LEU A 91 -9.07 1.65 13.77
C LEU A 91 -10.32 1.87 12.90
N ILE A 92 -10.30 1.45 11.63
CA ILE A 92 -11.45 1.59 10.72
C ILE A 92 -12.66 0.82 11.25
N TYR A 93 -12.46 -0.41 11.71
CA TYR A 93 -13.50 -1.22 12.31
C TYR A 93 -14.11 -0.55 13.56
N ALA A 94 -13.25 -0.04 14.45
CA ALA A 94 -13.70 0.63 15.68
C ALA A 94 -14.38 1.98 15.42
N PHE A 95 -14.02 2.67 14.34
CA PHE A 95 -14.54 4.02 14.06
C PHE A 95 -15.94 4.02 13.47
N SER A 96 -16.42 2.87 12.98
CA SER A 96 -17.65 2.81 12.21
C SER A 96 -18.65 1.87 12.86
N ASN A 97 -19.60 2.44 13.62
CA ASN A 97 -20.84 1.76 14.00
C ASN A 97 -21.62 1.25 12.78
N LEU A 98 -21.30 1.77 11.59
CA LEU A 98 -21.79 1.35 10.28
C LEU A 98 -21.66 -0.16 10.05
N PHE A 99 -20.63 -0.82 10.58
CA PHE A 99 -20.50 -2.27 10.46
C PHE A 99 -21.65 -3.00 11.18
N THR A 100 -21.96 -2.59 12.42
CA THR A 100 -23.07 -3.12 13.19
C THR A 100 -24.42 -2.75 12.57
N ASP A 101 -24.55 -1.52 12.08
CA ASP A 101 -25.77 -1.06 11.41
C ASP A 101 -26.02 -1.84 10.11
N ASP A 102 -24.97 -2.17 9.35
CA ASP A 102 -25.05 -2.98 8.13
C ASP A 102 -25.44 -4.44 8.42
N GLU A 103 -24.88 -5.04 9.48
CA GLU A 103 -25.26 -6.38 9.96
C GLU A 103 -26.74 -6.45 10.36
N ILE A 104 -27.25 -5.42 11.06
CA ILE A 104 -28.66 -5.30 11.45
C ILE A 104 -29.54 -5.07 10.22
N ALA A 105 -29.14 -4.19 9.30
CA ALA A 105 -29.92 -3.83 8.11
C ALA A 105 -30.11 -5.01 7.15
N HIS A 106 -29.08 -5.84 6.99
CA HIS A 106 -29.11 -7.02 6.11
C HIS A 106 -29.44 -8.33 6.84
N GLY A 107 -29.53 -8.31 8.17
CA GLY A 107 -29.99 -9.44 8.99
C GLY A 107 -29.09 -10.67 8.95
N PHE A 108 -27.77 -10.48 8.82
CA PHE A 108 -26.80 -11.59 8.84
C PHE A 108 -25.92 -11.59 10.07
N LEU A 109 -25.53 -12.79 10.51
CA LEU A 109 -24.54 -12.97 11.58
C LEU A 109 -23.14 -12.80 11.01
N HIS A 110 -22.24 -12.21 11.79
CA HIS A 110 -20.83 -11.98 11.44
C HIS A 110 -20.06 -13.23 10.97
N ASN A 111 -20.52 -14.43 11.33
CA ASN A 111 -19.92 -15.72 10.97
C ASN A 111 -20.59 -16.41 9.76
N SER A 112 -21.49 -15.72 9.07
CA SER A 112 -22.19 -16.22 7.88
C SER A 112 -21.38 -15.98 6.60
N GLU A 113 -21.65 -16.75 5.55
CA GLU A 113 -21.10 -16.48 4.21
C GLU A 113 -21.49 -15.09 3.68
N ALA A 114 -22.60 -14.53 4.15
CA ALA A 114 -23.00 -13.16 3.84
C ALA A 114 -22.00 -12.12 4.38
N ALA A 115 -21.34 -12.40 5.51
CA ALA A 115 -20.33 -11.51 6.09
C ALA A 115 -19.02 -11.46 5.26
N LEU A 116 -18.87 -12.34 4.25
CA LEU A 116 -17.72 -12.34 3.34
C LEU A 116 -17.66 -11.04 2.51
N SER A 117 -18.80 -10.39 2.26
CA SER A 117 -18.87 -9.07 1.64
C SER A 117 -18.15 -8.01 2.48
N THR A 118 -18.42 -8.01 3.78
CA THR A 118 -17.83 -7.08 4.77
C THR A 118 -16.38 -7.46 5.09
N ALA A 119 -16.04 -8.74 5.15
CA ALA A 119 -14.65 -9.20 5.28
C ALA A 119 -13.78 -8.79 4.07
N GLY A 120 -14.38 -8.74 2.88
CA GLY A 120 -13.77 -8.27 1.64
C GLY A 120 -13.26 -6.83 1.67
N ILE A 121 -13.72 -6.03 2.64
CA ILE A 121 -13.25 -4.66 2.84
C ILE A 121 -11.79 -4.64 3.33
N PHE A 122 -11.42 -5.57 4.21
CA PHE A 122 -10.11 -5.60 4.86
C PHE A 122 -9.10 -6.50 4.13
N SER A 123 -9.59 -7.51 3.40
CA SER A 123 -8.73 -8.48 2.72
C SER A 123 -9.34 -8.98 1.42
N THR A 124 -8.49 -9.41 0.50
CA THR A 124 -8.93 -9.93 -0.81
C THR A 124 -9.22 -11.43 -0.73
N TYR A 125 -10.46 -11.82 -1.02
CA TYR A 125 -10.88 -13.21 -1.11
C TYR A 125 -10.91 -13.69 -2.57
N PRO A 126 -10.59 -14.97 -2.83
CA PRO A 126 -10.73 -15.55 -4.15
C PRO A 126 -12.21 -15.63 -4.55
N LEU A 127 -12.46 -15.51 -5.85
CA LEU A 127 -13.78 -15.83 -6.41
C LEU A 127 -14.04 -17.34 -6.26
N PRO A 128 -15.29 -17.75 -5.96
CA PRO A 128 -15.63 -19.16 -5.73
C PRO A 128 -15.37 -20.06 -6.96
N SER A 129 -15.29 -19.46 -8.15
CA SER A 129 -15.00 -20.15 -9.42
C SER A 129 -13.51 -20.36 -9.70
N PHE A 130 -12.59 -19.84 -8.87
CA PHE A 130 -11.15 -19.98 -9.07
C PHE A 130 -10.54 -21.08 -8.20
N PHE A 131 -9.73 -21.96 -8.80
CA PHE A 131 -8.94 -22.93 -8.05
C PHE A 131 -7.79 -22.23 -7.30
N ILE A 132 -7.37 -22.82 -6.17
CA ILE A 132 -6.34 -22.28 -5.27
C ILE A 132 -5.03 -22.01 -6.02
N LEU A 133 -4.59 -22.95 -6.87
CA LEU A 133 -3.38 -22.78 -7.65
C LEU A 133 -3.48 -21.63 -8.66
N GLY A 134 -4.65 -21.42 -9.27
CA GLY A 134 -4.89 -20.29 -10.18
C GLY A 134 -4.79 -18.94 -9.47
N THR A 135 -5.40 -18.83 -8.28
CA THR A 135 -5.29 -17.63 -7.42
C THR A 135 -3.85 -17.37 -6.98
N PHE A 136 -3.11 -18.42 -6.66
CA PHE A 136 -1.68 -18.30 -6.33
C PHE A 136 -0.88 -17.78 -7.53
N SER A 137 -1.05 -18.39 -8.71
CA SER A 137 -0.31 -17.99 -9.92
C SER A 137 -0.56 -16.53 -10.27
N ILE A 138 -1.81 -16.05 -10.24
CA ILE A 138 -2.09 -14.66 -10.60
C ILE A 138 -1.50 -13.67 -9.59
N LYS A 139 -1.58 -13.96 -8.28
CA LYS A 139 -0.97 -13.12 -7.24
C LYS A 139 0.56 -13.10 -7.38
N PHE A 140 1.16 -14.23 -7.73
CA PHE A 140 2.60 -14.33 -8.00
C PHE A 140 3.01 -13.48 -9.20
N PHE A 141 2.35 -13.64 -10.36
CA PHE A 141 2.71 -12.90 -11.57
C PHE A 141 2.48 -11.40 -11.44
N ILE A 142 1.35 -10.96 -10.85
CA ILE A 142 1.09 -9.54 -10.60
C ILE A 142 2.20 -8.93 -9.72
N THR A 143 2.54 -9.62 -8.62
CA THR A 143 3.59 -9.15 -7.69
C THR A 143 4.96 -9.11 -8.37
N ALA A 144 5.29 -10.11 -9.18
CA ALA A 144 6.53 -10.17 -9.94
C ALA A 144 6.65 -9.01 -10.94
N VAL A 145 5.58 -8.68 -11.66
CA VAL A 145 5.57 -7.54 -12.61
C VAL A 145 5.73 -6.21 -11.89
N ILE A 146 5.05 -6.00 -10.76
CA ILE A 146 5.17 -4.78 -9.96
C ILE A 146 6.61 -4.62 -9.43
N ILE A 147 7.18 -5.69 -8.88
CA ILE A 147 8.56 -5.69 -8.39
C ILE A 147 9.55 -5.43 -9.52
N PHE A 148 9.37 -6.08 -10.67
CA PHE A 148 10.21 -5.85 -11.84
C PHE A 148 10.16 -4.38 -12.30
N ALA A 149 8.97 -3.78 -12.33
CA ALA A 149 8.81 -2.36 -12.65
C ALA A 149 9.53 -1.46 -11.64
N ILE A 150 9.44 -1.74 -10.33
CA ILE A 150 10.16 -1.00 -9.29
C ILE A 150 11.68 -1.10 -9.48
N LEU A 151 12.20 -2.30 -9.76
CA LEU A 151 13.62 -2.51 -10.02
C LEU A 151 14.08 -1.78 -11.30
N ALA A 152 13.27 -1.81 -12.36
CA ALA A 152 13.55 -1.13 -13.61
C ALA A 152 13.60 0.40 -13.44
N LEU A 153 12.73 0.97 -12.62
CA LEU A 153 12.74 2.40 -12.28
C LEU A 153 13.92 2.77 -11.38
N ASN A 154 14.38 1.85 -10.53
CA ASN A 154 15.53 2.08 -9.65
C ASN A 154 16.88 1.95 -10.39
N ASN A 155 16.90 1.28 -11.55
CA ASN A 155 18.12 1.08 -12.31
C ASN A 155 18.53 2.38 -13.04
N GLN A 156 19.59 3.03 -12.54
CA GLN A 156 20.09 4.29 -13.08
C GLN A 156 20.60 4.15 -14.54
N SER A 157 20.91 2.93 -15.00
CA SER A 157 21.33 2.69 -16.39
C SER A 157 20.16 2.58 -17.39
N ASN A 158 18.91 2.59 -16.93
CA ASN A 158 17.71 2.44 -17.77
C ASN A 158 17.14 3.78 -18.31
N GLY A 159 17.72 4.94 -17.91
CA GLY A 159 17.69 6.22 -18.64
C GLY A 159 16.48 7.17 -18.50
N ALA A 160 16.72 8.39 -17.97
CA ALA A 160 16.24 9.69 -18.47
C ALA A 160 17.06 10.84 -17.81
N PRO A 161 17.50 11.90 -18.54
CA PRO A 161 18.22 13.04 -17.96
C PRO A 161 17.32 13.83 -17.00
N GLN A 162 17.84 14.19 -15.83
CA GLN A 162 17.11 14.74 -14.67
C GLN A 162 16.62 16.19 -14.83
N GLY A 163 16.46 16.69 -16.06
CA GLY A 163 16.34 18.13 -16.35
C GLY A 163 14.93 18.69 -16.57
N VAL A 164 13.92 17.87 -16.89
CA VAL A 164 12.62 18.40 -17.37
C VAL A 164 11.43 17.80 -16.60
N MET A 165 11.49 17.87 -15.27
CA MET A 165 10.32 17.63 -14.43
C MET A 165 9.74 18.97 -13.95
N PRO A 166 8.44 19.25 -14.22
CA PRO A 166 7.71 20.38 -13.65
C PRO A 166 7.83 20.38 -12.13
N SER A 167 7.76 21.54 -11.49
CA SER A 167 7.99 21.78 -10.06
C SER A 167 7.19 20.84 -9.13
N PHE A 168 6.00 20.39 -9.55
CA PHE A 168 5.21 19.39 -8.81
C PHE A 168 5.83 17.98 -8.82
N ASN A 169 6.33 17.55 -9.98
CA ASN A 169 6.98 16.24 -10.15
C ASN A 169 8.40 16.21 -9.54
N ARG A 170 9.02 17.38 -9.36
CA ARG A 170 10.32 17.52 -8.71
C ARG A 170 10.25 17.27 -7.20
N SER A 171 9.14 17.61 -6.54
CA SER A 171 8.94 17.28 -5.12
C SER A 171 8.75 15.78 -4.90
N CYS A 172 7.99 15.11 -5.77
CA CYS A 172 7.89 13.65 -5.76
C CYS A 172 9.24 12.98 -6.10
N SER A 173 9.92 13.37 -7.19
CA SER A 173 11.21 12.77 -7.56
C SER A 173 12.36 13.05 -6.59
N CYS A 174 12.41 14.20 -5.91
CA CYS A 174 13.35 14.41 -4.81
C CYS A 174 13.01 13.56 -3.58
N SER A 175 11.74 13.26 -3.33
CA SER A 175 11.33 12.34 -2.26
C SER A 175 11.49 10.86 -2.58
N TYR A 176 11.49 10.48 -3.85
CA TYR A 176 11.86 9.11 -4.27
C TYR A 176 13.36 8.83 -4.13
N ARG A 177 14.24 9.85 -4.08
CA ARG A 177 15.69 9.65 -3.89
C ARG A 177 16.10 9.07 -2.52
N PRO A 178 15.56 9.52 -1.37
CA PRO A 178 15.89 8.90 -0.09
C PRO A 178 15.23 7.52 0.12
N PHE A 179 14.27 7.11 -0.72
CA PHE A 179 13.61 5.80 -0.64
C PHE A 179 14.56 4.63 -0.95
N PHE A 180 15.58 4.83 -1.79
CA PHE A 180 16.42 3.75 -2.32
C PHE A 180 17.93 3.89 -2.03
N ARG A 181 18.36 4.87 -1.22
CA ARG A 181 19.76 4.92 -0.75
C ARG A 181 19.92 4.17 0.59
N PRO A 182 20.93 3.28 0.73
CA PRO A 182 21.42 2.90 2.05
C PRO A 182 21.93 4.16 2.77
N ALA A 183 21.77 4.18 4.09
CA ALA A 183 21.81 5.35 4.99
C ALA A 183 23.15 6.09 5.15
N ASN A 184 23.96 6.22 4.08
CA ASN A 184 25.31 6.80 4.13
C ASN A 184 25.49 8.02 3.22
N GLY A 185 24.44 8.81 3.00
CA GLY A 185 24.53 9.97 2.11
C GLY A 185 23.49 11.03 2.45
N PHE A 186 23.73 11.75 3.53
CA PHE A 186 23.15 13.07 3.74
C PHE A 186 23.46 13.90 2.49
N CYS A 187 22.43 14.49 1.87
CA CYS A 187 22.62 15.39 0.75
C CYS A 187 23.33 16.63 1.30
N ASP A 188 24.64 16.72 1.11
CA ASP A 188 25.38 17.94 1.37
C ASP A 188 24.79 19.02 0.46
N LYS A 189 24.21 20.05 1.07
CA LYS A 189 23.87 21.28 0.37
C LYS A 189 25.17 22.08 0.27
N SER A 190 25.98 21.80 -0.75
CA SER A 190 27.10 22.67 -1.10
C SER A 190 27.31 22.67 -2.62
N GLY A 191 27.24 23.87 -3.22
CA GLY A 191 27.71 24.13 -4.59
C GLY A 191 26.63 24.44 -5.62
N GLU A 192 25.99 25.61 -5.52
CA GLU A 192 26.06 26.74 -6.49
C GLU A 192 25.13 27.88 -6.03
#